data_AF-A0A3M1XL52-F1
#
_entry.id   AF-A0A3M1XL52-F1
#
_cell.length_a   1.000
_cell.length_b   1.000
_cell.length_c   1.000
_cell.angle_alpha   90.00
_cell.angle_beta   90.00
_cell.angle_gamma   90.00
#
_symmetry.space_group_name_H-M   'P 1'
#
loop_
_entity.id
_entity.type
_entity.pdbx_description
1 polymer ?
#
loop_
_entity_poly.entity_id
_entity_poly.type
_entity_poly.pdbx_seq_one_letter_code
_entity_poly.pdbx_strand_id
1 'polypeptide(L)'
;FPRPGMNAHNQYLQTALEIGLPGLGLWLLCLGTFLWLAFRRRDSLLAGMVLLFAVSCLGEAMLNRQLETAFFMLFASLLAALPRQGTRHYRRIQPHLSPPPDTAPAGKME
;
A
#
# COMPACT_ATOMS: atom_id res chain seq x y z
N PHE A 1 33.76 21.58 -1.38
CA PHE A 1 33.84 20.12 -1.22
C PHE A 1 32.86 19.69 -0.14
N PRO A 2 31.76 19.00 -0.46
CA PRO A 2 30.84 18.50 0.56
C PRO A 2 31.52 17.38 1.34
N ARG A 3 31.40 17.41 2.67
CA ARG A 3 32.04 16.43 3.56
C ARG A 3 31.25 15.11 3.56
N PRO A 4 31.90 13.94 3.39
CA PRO A 4 31.24 12.65 3.52
C PRO A 4 30.95 12.41 5.00
N GLY A 5 29.67 12.27 5.39
CA GLY A 5 29.32 11.88 6.76
C GLY A 5 27.99 12.39 7.31
N MET A 6 27.28 13.27 6.61
CA MET A 6 25.94 13.72 7.02
C MET A 6 24.93 13.45 5.92
N ASN A 7 24.85 12.19 5.48
CA ASN A 7 23.64 11.75 4.78
C ASN A 7 22.55 11.85 5.84
N ALA A 8 21.68 12.85 5.74
CA ALA A 8 20.45 12.83 6.50
C ALA A 8 19.71 11.55 6.08
N HIS A 9 19.87 10.50 6.87
CA HIS A 9 19.20 9.21 6.67
C HIS A 9 17.67 9.37 6.67
N ASN A 10 17.19 10.52 7.14
CA ASN A 10 15.80 10.86 7.15
C ASN A 10 15.44 11.69 5.90
N GLN A 11 14.59 11.12 5.04
CA GLN A 11 14.09 11.77 3.83
C GLN A 11 13.43 13.12 4.11
N TYR A 12 12.73 13.26 5.24
CA TYR A 12 12.05 14.49 5.63
C TYR A 12 13.07 15.61 5.92
N LEU A 13 14.17 15.27 6.58
CA LEU A 13 15.25 16.22 6.87
C LEU A 13 16.01 16.59 5.60
N GLN A 14 16.27 15.61 4.72
CA GLN A 14 16.92 15.87 3.43
C GLN A 14 16.07 16.79 2.54
N THR A 15 14.77 16.51 2.38
CA THR A 15 13.88 17.34 1.57
C THR A 15 13.75 18.76 2.13
N ALA A 16 13.73 18.90 3.46
CA ALA A 16 13.74 20.22 4.11
C ALA A 16 15.03 21.00 3.86
N LEU A 17 16.19 20.35 3.76
CA LEU A 17 17.48 20.99 3.49
C LEU A 17 17.68 21.33 2.01
N GLU A 18 17.21 20.48 1.10
CA GLU A 18 17.39 20.67 -0.35
C GLU A 18 16.39 21.66 -0.96
N ILE A 19 15.12 21.56 -0.60
CA ILE A 19 14.00 22.29 -1.23
C ILE A 19 13.28 23.20 -0.22
N GLY A 20 13.65 23.12 1.07
CA GLY A 20 13.03 23.90 2.13
C GLY A 20 11.73 23.30 2.66
N LEU A 21 11.17 23.97 3.67
CA LEU A 21 9.84 23.71 4.22
C LEU A 21 8.71 23.65 3.17
N PRO A 22 8.65 24.50 2.11
CA PRO A 22 7.57 24.40 1.12
C PRO A 22 7.65 23.11 0.30
N GLY A 23 8.84 22.66 -0.07
CA GLY A 23 9.04 21.38 -0.77
C GLY A 23 8.63 20.19 0.09
N LEU A 24 9.00 20.22 1.37
CA LEU A 24 8.57 19.20 2.33
C LEU A 24 7.04 19.17 2.47
N GLY A 25 6.40 20.34 2.58
CA GLY A 25 4.95 20.47 2.68
C GLY A 25 4.23 19.87 1.47
N LEU A 26 4.69 20.19 0.26
CA LEU A 26 4.12 19.62 -0.96
C LEU A 26 4.27 18.09 -1.01
N TRP A 27 5.42 17.58 -0.61
CA TRP A 27 5.66 16.14 -0.58
C TRP A 27 4.78 15.41 0.43
N LEU A 28 4.60 15.97 1.64
CA LEU A 28 3.67 15.46 2.65
C LEU A 28 2.22 15.49 2.15
N LEU A 29 1.83 16.52 1.41
CA LEU A 29 0.51 16.59 0.79
C LEU A 29 0.31 15.46 -0.24
N CYS A 30 1.32 15.20 -1.08
CA CYS A 30 1.27 14.07 -2.02
C CYS A 30 1.11 12.72 -1.30
N LEU A 31 1.84 12.48 -0.21
CA LEU A 31 1.63 11.29 0.61
C LEU A 31 0.22 11.25 1.21
N GLY A 32 -0.25 12.39 1.70
CA GLY A 32 -1.59 12.56 2.26
C GLY A 32 -2.71 12.26 1.26
N THR A 33 -2.57 12.61 -0.02
CA THR A 33 -3.60 12.32 -1.04
C THR A 33 -3.72 10.83 -1.32
N PHE A 34 -2.60 10.09 -1.42
CA PHE A 34 -2.64 8.64 -1.57
C PHE A 34 -3.24 7.94 -0.35
N LEU A 35 -2.89 8.42 0.85
CA LEU A 35 -3.43 7.87 2.09
C LEU A 35 -4.94 8.17 2.21
N TRP A 36 -5.37 9.38 1.89
CA TRP A 36 -6.78 9.77 1.84
C TRP A 36 -7.57 8.92 0.83
N LEU A 37 -7.00 8.68 -0.36
CA LEU A 37 -7.61 7.83 -1.37
C LEU A 37 -7.73 6.38 -0.88
N ALA A 38 -6.71 5.85 -0.20
CA ALA A 38 -6.74 4.52 0.38
C ALA A 38 -7.85 4.37 1.42
N PHE A 39 -8.00 5.35 2.33
CA PHE A 39 -9.08 5.34 3.31
C PHE A 39 -10.45 5.47 2.66
N ARG A 40 -10.60 6.34 1.64
CA ARG A 40 -11.86 6.52 0.92
C ARG A 40 -12.31 5.24 0.20
N ARG A 41 -11.36 4.45 -0.30
CA ARG A 41 -11.62 3.19 -1.01
C ARG A 41 -11.61 1.95 -0.11
N ARG A 42 -11.40 2.10 1.20
CA ARG A 42 -11.16 1.00 2.16
C ARG A 42 -10.12 0.01 1.65
N ASP A 43 -9.06 0.58 1.08
CA ASP A 43 -8.01 -0.14 0.42
C ASP A 43 -6.85 -0.37 1.40
N SER A 44 -6.91 -1.47 2.16
CA SER A 44 -5.90 -1.78 3.18
C SER A 44 -4.50 -1.99 2.59
N LEU A 45 -4.41 -2.46 1.34
CA LEU A 45 -3.13 -2.70 0.67
C LEU A 45 -2.46 -1.40 0.23
N LEU A 46 -3.21 -0.46 -0.35
CA LEU A 46 -2.72 0.87 -0.70
C LEU A 46 -2.35 1.64 0.57
N ALA A 47 -3.18 1.57 1.62
CA ALA A 47 -2.88 2.19 2.90
C ALA A 47 -1.59 1.63 3.53
N GLY A 48 -1.45 0.29 3.55
CA GLY A 48 -0.25 -0.37 4.07
C GLY A 48 1.01 -0.02 3.27
N MET A 49 0.89 0.06 1.95
CA MET A 49 2.01 0.43 1.08
C MET A 49 2.46 1.88 1.28
N VAL A 50 1.51 2.81 1.37
CA VAL A 50 1.80 4.23 1.66
C VAL A 50 2.43 4.39 3.04
N LEU A 51 1.92 3.67 4.05
CA LEU A 51 2.45 3.71 5.42
C LEU A 51 3.87 3.12 5.49
N LEU A 52 4.10 1.98 4.84
CA LEU A 52 5.43 1.35 4.77
C LEU A 52 6.43 2.30 4.12
N PHE A 53 6.06 2.94 3.01
CA PHE A 53 6.90 3.94 2.36
C PHE A 53 7.19 5.15 3.26
N ALA A 54 6.17 5.68 3.94
CA ALA A 54 6.32 6.81 4.85
C ALA A 54 7.24 6.49 6.04
N VAL A 55 7.19 5.26 6.56
CA VAL A 55 8.07 4.78 7.63
C VAL A 55 9.49 4.55 7.09
N SER A 56 9.65 3.95 5.92
CA SER A 56 10.97 3.78 5.28
C SER A 56 11.68 5.12 5.05
N CYS A 57 10.92 6.17 4.74
CA CYS A 57 11.44 7.54 4.61
C CYS A 57 12.03 8.12 5.91
N LEU A 58 11.76 7.53 7.09
CA LEU A 58 12.37 7.96 8.35
C LEU A 58 13.83 7.51 8.48
N GLY A 59 14.17 6.36 7.90
CA GLY A 59 15.50 5.73 8.01
C GLY A 59 16.35 5.78 6.75
N GLU A 60 15.72 5.95 5.57
CA GLU A 60 16.43 6.08 4.30
C GLU A 60 15.92 7.28 3.47
N ALA A 61 16.84 7.82 2.67
CA ALA A 61 16.56 8.85 1.68
C ALA A 61 15.97 8.24 0.39
N MET A 62 14.77 7.66 0.51
CA MET A 62 14.10 6.91 -0.57
C MET A 62 13.82 7.76 -1.82
N LEU A 63 13.60 9.08 -1.69
CA LEU A 63 13.39 9.97 -2.86
C LEU A 63 14.66 10.18 -3.67
N ASN A 64 15.83 10.07 -3.04
CA ASN A 64 17.09 10.27 -3.71
C ASN A 64 17.50 9.00 -4.50
N ARG A 65 16.88 7.86 -4.19
CA ARG A 65 17.04 6.61 -4.94
C ARG A 65 15.93 6.45 -5.97
N GLN A 66 16.29 6.69 -7.23
CA GLN A 66 15.36 6.61 -8.37
C GLN A 66 14.58 5.29 -8.41
N LEU A 67 15.23 4.16 -8.09
CA LEU A 67 14.60 2.84 -8.16
C LEU A 67 13.49 2.67 -7.09
N GLU A 68 13.72 3.13 -5.87
CA GLU A 68 12.78 3.02 -4.75
C GLU A 68 11.56 3.93 -4.97
N THR A 69 11.82 5.15 -5.45
CA THR A 69 10.76 6.11 -5.79
C THR A 69 9.92 5.64 -6.98
N ALA A 70 10.56 5.16 -8.05
CA ALA A 70 9.85 4.66 -9.23
C ALA A 70 9.00 3.43 -8.87
N PHE A 71 9.53 2.52 -8.04
CA PHE A 71 8.77 1.38 -7.54
C PHE A 71 7.54 1.84 -6.77
N PHE A 72 7.68 2.75 -5.81
CA PHE A 72 6.54 3.27 -5.06
C PHE A 72 5.49 3.92 -5.97
N MET A 73 5.89 4.80 -6.88
CA MET A 73 4.98 5.50 -7.78
C MET A 73 4.23 4.56 -8.71
N LEU A 74 4.91 3.55 -9.27
CA LEU A 74 4.32 2.56 -10.15
C LEU A 74 3.21 1.78 -9.43
N PHE A 75 3.53 1.19 -8.28
CA PHE A 75 2.59 0.37 -7.53
C PHE A 75 1.47 1.20 -6.90
N ALA A 76 1.76 2.38 -6.34
CA ALA A 76 0.73 3.26 -5.79
C ALA A 76 -0.26 3.69 -6.89
N SER A 77 0.24 4.05 -8.07
CA SER A 77 -0.61 4.42 -9.22
C SER A 77 -1.38 3.23 -9.77
N LEU A 78 -0.76 2.05 -9.86
CA LEU A 78 -1.42 0.83 -10.31
C LEU A 78 -2.55 0.42 -9.37
N LEU A 79 -2.30 0.40 -8.06
CA LEU A 79 -3.31 0.08 -7.06
C LEU A 79 -4.42 1.14 -7.03
N ALA A 80 -4.08 2.41 -7.24
CA ALA A 80 -5.06 3.49 -7.36
C ALA A 80 -5.87 3.45 -8.66
N ALA A 81 -5.32 2.93 -9.76
CA ALA A 81 -6.02 2.81 -11.03
C ALA A 81 -6.94 1.58 -11.07
N LEU A 82 -6.55 0.49 -10.40
CA LEU A 82 -7.31 -0.75 -10.40
C LEU A 82 -8.63 -0.61 -9.60
N PRO A 83 -9.79 -0.92 -10.21
CA PRO A 83 -11.03 -1.04 -9.48
C PRO A 83 -10.95 -2.25 -8.53
N ARG A 84 -11.05 -1.98 -7.23
CA ARG A 84 -11.12 -3.01 -6.18
C ARG A 84 -12.43 -3.80 -6.33
N GLN A 85 -12.37 -4.94 -7.00
CA GLN A 85 -13.44 -5.93 -6.93
C GLN A 85 -13.41 -6.55 -5.53
N GLY A 86 -14.33 -6.12 -4.68
CA GLY A 86 -14.54 -6.78 -3.39
C GLY A 86 -14.68 -8.28 -3.60
N THR A 87 -14.02 -9.06 -2.76
CA THR A 87 -13.79 -10.52 -2.77
C THR A 87 -15.08 -11.40 -2.77
N ARG A 88 -16.21 -10.90 -3.28
CA ARG A 88 -17.50 -11.60 -3.34
C ARG A 88 -17.50 -12.81 -4.27
N HIS A 89 -16.49 -12.99 -5.12
CA HIS A 89 -16.59 -13.91 -6.24
C HIS A 89 -16.12 -15.35 -6.00
N TYR A 90 -15.53 -15.69 -4.85
CA TYR A 90 -15.21 -17.09 -4.54
C TYR A 90 -16.49 -17.94 -4.32
N ARG A 91 -17.60 -17.31 -3.94
CA ARG A 91 -18.90 -18.00 -3.75
C ARG A 91 -19.56 -18.43 -5.08
N ARG A 92 -19.11 -17.94 -6.25
CA ARG A 92 -19.77 -18.26 -7.53
C ARG A 92 -19.13 -19.43 -8.29
N ILE A 93 -17.96 -19.94 -7.88
CA ILE A 93 -17.22 -20.98 -8.63
C ILE A 93 -17.34 -22.40 -8.02
N GLN A 94 -17.98 -22.55 -6.85
CA GLN A 94 -18.30 -23.89 -6.29
C GLN A 94 -19.81 -24.21 -6.25
N PRO A 95 -20.51 -24.32 -7.39
CA PRO A 95 -21.82 -24.98 -7.41
C PRO A 95 -21.73 -26.51 -7.47
N HIS A 96 -20.54 -27.10 -7.67
CA HIS A 96 -20.39 -28.53 -8.02
C HIS A 96 -19.82 -29.43 -6.90
N LEU A 97 -19.63 -28.90 -5.68
CA LEU A 97 -19.32 -29.69 -4.48
C LEU A 97 -20.50 -29.64 -3.49
N SER A 98 -21.71 -29.91 -3.98
CA SER A 98 -22.76 -30.47 -3.14
C SER A 98 -22.39 -31.94 -2.89
N PRO A 99 -22.26 -32.41 -1.63
CA PRO A 99 -22.18 -33.84 -1.39
C PRO A 99 -23.45 -34.50 -1.98
N PRO A 100 -23.35 -35.70 -2.59
CA PRO A 100 -24.50 -36.39 -3.13
C PRO A 100 -25.57 -36.59 -2.04
N PRO A 101 -26.86 -36.49 -2.38
CA PRO A 101 -27.97 -36.56 -1.43
C PRO A 101 -28.05 -37.88 -0.63
N ASP A 102 -27.25 -38.90 -0.98
CA ASP A 102 -27.30 -40.24 -0.38
C ASP A 102 -26.30 -40.50 0.74
N THR A 103 -25.50 -39.51 1.18
CA THR A 103 -24.59 -39.70 2.34
C THR A 103 -25.17 -39.18 3.66
N ALA A 104 -26.50 -39.06 3.77
CA ALA A 104 -27.13 -38.94 5.09
C ALA A 104 -26.98 -40.29 5.82
N PRO A 105 -26.34 -40.35 7.00
CA PRO A 105 -26.32 -41.59 7.76
C PRO A 105 -27.75 -41.96 8.15
N ALA A 106 -28.24 -43.04 7.54
CA ALA A 106 -29.39 -43.78 8.03
C ALA A 106 -29.10 -44.19 9.48
N GLY A 107 -29.98 -43.80 10.39
CA GLY A 107 -29.90 -44.25 11.78
C GLY A 107 -30.00 -43.12 12.78
N LYS A 108 -31.25 -42.76 13.10
CA LYS A 108 -31.75 -42.67 14.49
C LYS A 108 -33.27 -42.66 14.40
N MET A 109 -33.81 -43.85 14.15
CA MET A 109 -35.09 -44.24 14.76
C MET A 109 -34.72 -44.64 16.18
N GLU A 110 -35.10 -43.84 17.17
CA GLU A 110 -35.56 -44.24 18.52
C GLU A 110 -36.31 -43.05 19.12
#